data_AF-A0A380DSY2-F1
#
_entry.id   AF-A0A380DSY2-F1
#
_cell.length_a   1.000
_cell.length_b   1.000
_cell.length_c   1.000
_cell.angle_alpha   90.00
_cell.angle_beta   90.00
_cell.angle_gamma   90.00
#
_symmetry.space_group_name_H-M   'P 1'
#
loop_
_entity.id
_entity.type
_entity.pdbx_description
1 polymer ?
#
loop_
_entity_poly.entity_id
_entity_poly.type
_entity_poly.pdbx_seq_one_letter_code
_entity_poly.pdbx_strand_id
1 'polypeptide(L)'
;MNLKLNRKKVISMIKNKILTATLAVGLIAPLANPFIEISKAENKIEDIGQGAEIIKRTQDITSKRLAITQNIQFDFVKDKKYNKDALVVKMQGFISSRTTYSDLKNIHILKE
;
A
#
# COMPACT_ATOMS: atom_id res chain seq x y z
N MET A 1 -3.59 -41.73 -7.10
CA MET A 1 -3.31 -40.48 -7.83
C MET A 1 -4.11 -39.28 -7.27
N ASN A 2 -4.07 -39.00 -5.95
CA ASN A 2 -4.94 -37.96 -5.32
C ASN A 2 -4.24 -36.99 -4.35
N LEU A 3 -2.93 -37.13 -4.10
CA LEU A 3 -2.19 -36.26 -3.18
C LEU A 3 -1.75 -34.92 -3.80
N LYS A 4 -1.60 -34.85 -5.13
CA LYS A 4 -1.11 -33.65 -5.85
C LYS A 4 -2.17 -32.55 -5.98
N LEU A 5 -3.45 -32.92 -6.07
CA LEU A 5 -4.56 -31.97 -6.22
C LEU A 5 -4.76 -31.14 -4.94
N ASN A 6 -4.59 -31.76 -3.77
CA ASN A 6 -4.86 -31.14 -2.48
C ASN A 6 -3.78 -30.09 -2.09
N ARG A 7 -2.51 -30.28 -2.51
CA ARG A 7 -1.44 -29.30 -2.26
C ARG A 7 -1.63 -27.99 -3.02
N LYS A 8 -2.09 -28.03 -4.28
CA LYS A 8 -2.42 -26.81 -5.05
C LYS A 8 -3.60 -26.06 -4.41
N LYS A 9 -4.60 -26.84 -3.97
CA LYS A 9 -5.68 -26.49 -3.01
C LYS A 9 -5.22 -25.52 -1.92
N VAL A 10 -4.34 -26.06 -1.08
CA VAL A 10 -3.82 -25.43 0.14
C VAL A 10 -2.92 -24.24 -0.17
N ILE A 11 -2.06 -24.32 -1.18
CA ILE A 11 -1.19 -23.20 -1.59
C ILE A 11 -2.01 -22.00 -2.07
N SER A 12 -3.08 -22.23 -2.85
CA SER A 12 -4.01 -21.18 -3.27
C SER A 12 -4.72 -20.54 -2.07
N MET A 13 -5.15 -21.34 -1.11
CA MET A 13 -5.82 -20.85 0.11
C MET A 13 -4.89 -20.02 1.00
N ILE A 14 -3.61 -20.38 1.09
CA ILE A 14 -2.58 -19.61 1.83
C ILE A 14 -2.27 -18.30 1.09
N LYS A 15 -2.14 -18.32 -0.23
CA LYS A 15 -1.88 -17.11 -1.04
C LYS A 15 -3.02 -16.10 -0.93
N ASN A 16 -4.27 -16.56 -0.95
CA ASN A 16 -5.42 -15.66 -0.81
C ASN A 16 -5.55 -15.13 0.62
N LYS A 17 -5.26 -15.91 1.66
CA LYS A 17 -5.28 -15.43 3.06
C LYS A 17 -4.19 -14.40 3.37
N ILE A 18 -3.00 -14.53 2.77
CA ILE A 18 -1.92 -13.54 2.95
C ILE A 18 -2.27 -12.22 2.26
N LEU A 19 -2.88 -12.28 1.06
CA LEU A 19 -3.26 -11.09 0.32
C LEU A 19 -4.38 -10.27 1.02
N THR A 20 -5.31 -10.94 1.70
CA THR A 20 -6.38 -10.25 2.46
C THR A 20 -5.89 -9.69 3.80
N ALA A 21 -4.85 -10.26 4.41
CA ALA A 21 -4.30 -9.77 5.67
C ALA A 21 -3.49 -8.47 5.51
N THR A 22 -2.83 -8.24 4.38
CA THR A 22 -2.03 -7.02 4.17
C THR A 22 -2.89 -5.75 4.02
N LEU A 23 -4.11 -5.87 3.50
CA LEU A 23 -5.02 -4.71 3.37
C LEU A 23 -5.67 -4.33 4.71
N ALA A 24 -5.88 -5.29 5.61
CA ALA A 24 -6.47 -5.04 6.93
C ALA A 24 -5.47 -4.46 7.94
N VAL A 25 -4.18 -4.81 7.85
CA VAL A 25 -3.14 -4.28 8.75
C VAL A 25 -2.81 -2.81 8.46
N GLY A 26 -3.13 -2.30 7.25
CA GLY A 26 -2.95 -0.88 6.89
C GLY A 26 -3.97 0.08 7.52
N LEU A 27 -5.10 -0.42 8.03
CA LEU A 27 -6.18 0.41 8.58
C LEU A 27 -6.32 0.33 10.11
N ILE A 28 -5.54 -0.54 10.78
CA ILE A 28 -5.58 -0.71 12.25
C ILE A 28 -4.19 -0.67 12.90
N ALA A 29 -3.32 0.20 12.42
CA ALA A 29 -2.15 0.61 13.19
C ALA A 29 -2.30 2.03 13.75
N PRO A 30 -3.20 2.27 14.74
CA PRO A 30 -3.04 3.42 15.61
C PRO A 30 -2.11 3.05 16.79
N LEU A 31 -1.11 3.93 17.04
CA LEU A 31 -0.60 4.31 18.38
C LEU A 31 0.69 3.71 19.00
N ALA A 32 1.53 2.88 18.35
CA ALA A 32 2.71 2.32 19.06
C ALA A 32 4.09 2.40 18.40
N ASN A 33 4.24 3.01 17.22
CA ASN A 33 5.58 3.18 16.63
C ASN A 33 6.02 4.65 16.65
N PRO A 34 7.05 5.02 17.45
CA PRO A 34 7.63 6.37 17.45
C PRO A 34 8.50 6.66 16.20
N PHE A 35 8.56 5.73 15.23
CA PHE A 35 9.37 5.85 14.01
C PHE A 35 8.58 6.26 12.77
N ILE A 36 7.29 6.56 12.91
CA ILE A 36 6.58 7.31 11.89
C ILE A 36 6.72 8.77 12.30
N GLU A 37 7.69 9.46 11.71
CA GLU A 37 7.64 10.91 11.64
C GLU A 37 6.30 11.23 10.98
N ILE A 38 5.30 11.60 11.79
CA ILE A 38 3.99 11.99 11.30
C ILE A 38 4.25 13.30 10.56
N SER A 39 4.51 13.20 9.26
CA SER A 39 4.64 14.35 8.37
C SER A 39 3.46 15.25 8.68
N LYS A 40 3.73 16.49 9.11
CA LYS A 40 2.70 17.50 9.36
C LYS A 40 1.93 17.69 8.05
N ALA A 41 0.83 16.96 7.91
CA ALA A 41 -0.03 17.04 6.74
C ALA A 41 -0.71 18.40 6.76
N GLU A 42 -0.48 19.19 5.71
CA GLU A 42 -1.11 20.49 5.54
C GLU A 42 -2.62 20.31 5.37
N ASN A 43 -3.41 20.94 6.23
CA ASN A 43 -4.86 20.86 6.18
C ASN A 43 -5.37 21.86 5.14
N LYS A 44 -5.53 21.42 3.90
CA LYS A 44 -6.09 22.26 2.83
C LYS A 44 -7.55 21.91 2.59
N ILE A 45 -8.43 22.90 2.73
CA ILE A 45 -9.84 22.80 2.38
C ILE A 45 -10.02 23.54 1.06
N GLU A 46 -10.68 22.90 0.10
CA GLU A 46 -10.94 23.45 -1.23
C GLU A 46 -12.46 23.47 -1.48
N ASP A 47 -13.00 24.64 -1.78
CA ASP A 47 -14.40 24.78 -2.21
C ASP A 47 -14.54 24.33 -3.67
N ILE A 48 -15.47 23.43 -3.94
CA ILE A 48 -15.76 22.91 -5.28
C ILE A 48 -17.07 23.46 -5.86
N GLY A 49 -17.67 24.43 -5.17
CA GLY A 49 -18.92 25.07 -5.57
C GLY A 49 -20.15 24.27 -5.16
N GLN A 50 -21.32 24.92 -5.29
CA GLN A 50 -22.62 24.39 -4.88
C GLN A 50 -22.75 24.02 -3.39
N GLY A 51 -21.91 24.59 -2.53
CA GLY A 51 -21.87 24.30 -1.10
C GLY A 51 -21.24 22.95 -0.76
N ALA A 52 -20.41 22.42 -1.66
CA ALA A 52 -19.60 21.24 -1.45
C ALA A 52 -18.11 21.62 -1.29
N GLU A 53 -17.43 20.94 -0.39
CA GLU A 53 -16.02 21.18 -0.04
C GLU A 53 -15.23 19.87 -0.11
N ILE A 54 -13.96 19.95 -0.49
CA ILE A 54 -13.02 18.84 -0.40
C ILE A 54 -12.01 19.14 0.69
N ILE A 55 -11.91 18.26 1.67
CA ILE A 55 -10.83 18.28 2.66
C ILE A 55 -9.71 17.38 2.13
N LYS A 56 -8.60 17.99 1.72
CA LYS A 56 -7.44 17.29 1.17
C LYS A 56 -6.46 16.97 2.29
N ARG A 57 -6.04 15.72 2.38
CA ARG A 57 -5.00 15.25 3.30
C ARG A 57 -4.00 14.42 2.52
N THR A 58 -2.72 14.71 2.68
CA THR A 58 -1.65 13.91 2.06
C THR A 58 -0.83 13.23 3.14
N GLN A 59 -0.51 11.96 2.93
CA GLN A 59 0.45 11.22 3.74
C GLN A 59 1.60 10.74 2.87
N ASP A 60 2.81 11.01 3.36
CA ASP A 60 4.05 10.61 2.71
C ASP A 60 4.83 9.66 3.63
N ILE A 61 4.93 8.39 3.22
CA ILE A 61 5.60 7.35 4.00
C ILE A 61 6.66 6.68 3.14
N THR A 62 7.91 6.71 3.58
CA THR A 62 9.03 6.06 2.90
C THR A 62 9.59 4.91 3.72
N SER A 63 9.72 3.73 3.11
CA SER A 63 10.39 2.57 3.67
C SER A 63 11.70 2.31 2.95
N LYS A 64 12.84 2.61 3.61
CA LYS A 64 14.18 2.30 3.07
C LYS A 64 14.39 0.80 2.90
N ARG A 65 13.92 -0.01 3.86
CA ARG A 65 14.04 -1.48 3.82
C ARG A 65 13.33 -2.09 2.61
N LEU A 66 12.18 -1.53 2.20
CA LEU A 66 11.41 -1.99 1.05
C LEU A 66 11.72 -1.21 -0.22
N ALA A 67 12.45 -0.08 -0.12
CA ALA A 67 12.71 0.86 -1.20
C ALA A 67 11.42 1.31 -1.89
N ILE A 68 10.43 1.66 -1.07
CA ILE A 68 9.11 2.13 -1.48
C ILE A 68 8.82 3.46 -0.80
N THR A 69 8.31 4.41 -1.56
CA THR A 69 7.71 5.65 -1.08
C THR A 69 6.25 5.65 -1.46
N GLN A 70 5.36 5.82 -0.50
CA GLN A 70 3.93 5.96 -0.69
C GLN A 70 3.57 7.44 -0.49
N ASN A 71 3.01 8.06 -1.52
CA ASN A 71 2.38 9.38 -1.47
C ASN A 71 0.88 9.15 -1.64
N ILE A 72 0.12 9.21 -0.56
CA ILE A 72 -1.32 8.92 -0.60
C ILE A 72 -2.08 10.20 -0.33
N GLN A 73 -2.95 10.58 -1.26
CA GLN A 73 -3.89 11.69 -1.10
C GLN A 73 -5.25 11.12 -0.70
N PHE A 74 -5.82 11.69 0.35
CA PHE A 74 -7.12 11.40 0.90
C PHE A 74 -7.97 12.66 0.78
N ASP A 75 -8.86 12.65 -0.19
CA ASP A 75 -9.74 13.77 -0.51
C ASP A 75 -11.15 13.43 -0.02
N PHE A 76 -11.54 14.01 1.12
CA PHE A 76 -12.88 13.82 1.68
C PHE A 76 -13.84 14.81 1.03
N VAL A 77 -14.85 14.30 0.34
CA VAL A 77 -15.88 15.11 -0.30
C VAL A 77 -17.01 15.34 0.68
N LYS A 78 -17.18 16.60 1.09
CA LYS A 78 -18.30 17.07 1.89
C LYS A 78 -19.31 17.74 0.99
N ASP A 79 -20.36 17.02 0.62
CA ASP A 79 -21.49 17.56 -0.13
C ASP A 79 -22.79 17.27 0.63
N LYS A 80 -23.54 18.31 1.01
CA LYS A 80 -24.83 18.17 1.71
C LYS A 80 -25.93 17.56 0.83
N LYS A 81 -25.79 17.63 -0.50
CA LYS A 81 -26.72 17.03 -1.46
C LYS A 81 -26.49 15.53 -1.63
N TYR A 82 -25.32 15.04 -1.22
CA TYR A 82 -24.97 13.63 -1.26
C TYR A 82 -25.16 13.02 0.13
N ASN A 83 -25.99 11.98 0.22
CA ASN A 83 -26.41 11.41 1.50
C ASN A 83 -25.41 10.42 2.12
N LYS A 84 -24.18 10.35 1.60
CA LYS A 84 -23.12 9.47 2.08
C LYS A 84 -21.80 10.22 2.15
N ASP A 85 -20.93 9.80 3.05
CA ASP A 85 -19.56 10.25 3.02
C ASP A 85 -18.82 9.64 1.82
N ALA A 86 -18.06 10.46 1.12
CA ALA A 86 -17.22 10.02 0.01
C ALA A 86 -15.76 10.37 0.29
N LEU A 87 -14.89 9.38 0.10
CA LEU A 87 -13.44 9.51 0.20
C LEU A 87 -12.83 9.09 -1.12
N VAL A 88 -12.17 10.03 -1.79
CA VAL A 88 -11.36 9.75 -2.97
C VAL A 88 -9.93 9.52 -2.51
N VAL A 89 -9.39 8.34 -2.83
CA VAL A 89 -8.01 7.97 -2.50
C VAL A 89 -7.18 7.93 -3.77
N LYS A 90 -6.14 8.76 -3.83
CA LYS A 90 -5.15 8.73 -4.91
C LYS A 90 -3.85 8.19 -4.37
N MET A 91 -3.54 6.94 -4.73
CA MET A 91 -2.28 6.30 -4.38
C MET A 91 -1.23 6.63 -5.44
N GLN A 92 -0.19 7.34 -5.03
CA GLN A 92 0.98 7.66 -5.82
C GLN A 92 2.26 7.28 -5.06
N GLY A 93 3.40 7.59 -5.65
CA GLY A 93 4.71 7.39 -5.06
C GLY A 93 5.63 6.61 -5.99
N PHE A 94 6.55 5.87 -5.39
CA PHE A 94 7.63 5.20 -6.09
C PHE A 94 7.93 3.83 -5.49
N ILE A 95 8.08 2.83 -6.35
CA ILE A 95 8.55 1.50 -5.98
C ILE A 95 9.85 1.28 -6.77
N SER A 96 10.96 1.10 -6.05
CA SER A 96 12.24 0.80 -6.68
C SER A 96 12.19 -0.55 -7.39
N SER A 97 12.76 -0.62 -8.60
CA SER A 97 12.88 -1.88 -9.36
C SER A 97 13.74 -2.92 -8.64
N ARG A 98 14.64 -2.46 -7.74
CA ARG A 98 15.63 -3.30 -7.05
C ARG A 98 16.42 -4.20 -8.00
N THR A 99 16.57 -3.79 -9.26
CA THR A 99 17.34 -4.54 -10.24
C THR A 99 18.80 -4.56 -9.83
N THR A 100 19.31 -5.75 -9.57
CA THR A 100 20.72 -5.97 -9.19
C THR A 100 21.32 -7.02 -10.12
N TYR A 101 22.53 -6.77 -10.60
CA TYR A 101 23.35 -7.75 -11.28
C TYR A 101 24.37 -8.29 -10.29
N SER A 102 24.46 -9.61 -10.16
CA SER A 102 25.43 -10.26 -9.28
C SER A 102 25.91 -11.55 -9.94
N ASP A 103 27.21 -11.80 -9.86
CA ASP A 103 27.76 -13.08 -10.30
C ASP A 103 27.18 -14.22 -9.47
N LEU A 104 26.83 -15.31 -10.14
CA LEU A 104 26.41 -16.54 -9.48
C LEU A 104 27.64 -17.19 -8.85
N LYS A 105 27.74 -17.14 -7.51
CA LYS A 105 28.72 -17.96 -6.80
C LYS A 105 28.30 -19.43 -6.89
N ASN A 106 29.26 -20.30 -7.20
CA ASN A 106 29.11 -21.76 -7.38
C ASN A 106 28.48 -22.20 -8.70
N ILE A 107 28.87 -21.62 -9.83
CA ILE A 107 28.75 -22.33 -11.10
C ILE A 107 29.83 -23.42 -11.10
N HIS A 108 29.48 -24.63 -10.64
CA HIS A 108 30.26 -25.82 -11.00
C HIS A 108 30.11 -26.00 -12.50
N ILE A 109 31.00 -25.35 -13.26
CA ILE A 109 31.22 -25.70 -14.65
C ILE A 109 31.67 -27.16 -14.60
N LEU A 110 30.77 -28.07 -14.97
CA LEU A 110 31.14 -29.43 -15.32
C LEU A 110 32.12 -29.28 -16.48
N LYS A 111 33.42 -29.31 -16.16
CA LYS A 111 34.47 -29.41 -17.16
C LYS A 111 34.36 -30.82 -17.73
N GLU A 112 33.93 -30.91 -18.99
CA GLU A 112 34.08 -32.09 -19.84
C GLU A 112 35.56 -32.42 -20.06
#